data_AF-A0A4Q7LTW1-F1
#
_entry.id   AF-A0A4Q7LTW1-F1
#
_cell.length_a   1.000
_cell.length_b   1.000
_cell.length_c   1.000
_cell.angle_alpha   90.00
_cell.angle_beta   90.00
_cell.angle_gamma   90.00
#
_symmetry.space_group_name_H-M   'P 1'
#
loop_
_entity.id
_entity.type
_entity.pdbx_description
1 polymer ?
#
loop_
_entity_poly.entity_id
_entity_poly.type
_entity_poly.pdbx_seq_one_letter_code
_entity_poly.pdbx_strand_id
1 'polypeptide(L)'
;MSGSRVVLFRLLVGALAIFSGASGALAQEATYAGALRGTSRCAIEYVPDKSATLSRAAALPKGGGVVWSSSELAVWRDRVDDPRASGLVLAPLEIAEYRRLQESARSLLTTDEEFIDALDVGVNRAKHGSRARDASLLWLLERDSQILAAVRRYLLQQIENPNNEFSAFCIKSHVGPVLDAKFFESSWLLRYAVTYDYVRSGLAASDRLKIENWMRRQALVLSAQVDWGLSRIFPGRLSSNYTLRSGPAAAPYQPLSRQMDSNGDCRVDSLDEPESATVYAYVGENQQLGPRLSVLSQYYNNRRAVQVAAFGLVGVVISDSGLIDRAKRYFGEWLAYAVWPDGSEGEYARNGDYCIPAQGLIYSAGNMQAQIIVASALARAGDQSLFSLSTRSGLWGSESSGDQPSKSLALAVGKYVDVRRGIVKRFMYETWRVSQSGRETTSLKPAQSKYMGSGRPIESLHEVGFWPAARYINVPSLVAHLTERMAGRNKEALASSGLGDLTDSFNAYPSIFLTRP
;
A
#
# COMPACT_ATOMS: atom_id res chain seq x y z
N MET A 1 -13.96 41.58 -39.77
CA MET A 1 -13.22 42.16 -38.62
C MET A 1 -13.58 41.36 -37.38
N SER A 2 -12.84 40.27 -37.15
CA SER A 2 -13.01 39.33 -36.04
C SER A 2 -11.92 39.57 -35.00
N GLY A 3 -12.30 39.99 -33.79
CA GLY A 3 -11.38 40.16 -32.67
C GLY A 3 -11.37 38.95 -31.76
N SER A 4 -10.51 37.97 -32.03
CA SER A 4 -10.25 36.85 -31.12
C SER A 4 -9.33 37.31 -29.99
N ARG A 5 -9.87 37.42 -28.76
CA ARG A 5 -9.07 37.61 -27.54
C ARG A 5 -8.54 36.24 -27.09
N VAL A 6 -7.23 36.04 -27.26
CA VAL A 6 -6.47 34.95 -26.64
C VAL A 6 -6.36 35.27 -25.14
N VAL A 7 -7.10 34.54 -24.31
CA VAL A 7 -6.94 34.57 -22.85
C VAL A 7 -5.80 33.63 -22.49
N LEU A 8 -4.65 34.20 -22.16
CA LEU A 8 -3.46 33.50 -21.68
C LEU A 8 -3.73 33.01 -20.24
N PHE A 9 -4.02 31.73 -20.07
CA PHE A 9 -4.18 31.10 -18.75
C PHE A 9 -2.80 30.97 -18.08
N ARG A 10 -2.50 31.81 -17.09
CA ARG A 10 -1.43 31.56 -16.11
C ARG A 10 -1.93 30.50 -15.13
N LEU A 11 -1.44 29.26 -15.28
CA LEU A 11 -1.71 28.14 -14.38
C LEU A 11 -0.99 28.37 -13.03
N LEU A 12 -1.78 28.40 -11.95
CA LEU A 12 -1.33 28.43 -10.56
C LEU A 12 -0.44 27.21 -10.24
N VAL A 13 0.79 27.45 -9.81
CA VAL A 13 1.74 26.48 -9.23
C VAL A 13 1.48 26.22 -7.73
N GLY A 14 0.32 26.64 -7.21
CA GLY A 14 0.11 26.85 -5.77
C GLY A 14 -0.05 25.60 -4.88
N ALA A 15 -0.32 24.41 -5.42
CA ALA A 15 -0.67 23.26 -4.58
C ALA A 15 0.47 22.27 -4.26
N LEU A 16 1.64 22.41 -4.90
CA LEU A 16 2.81 21.57 -4.59
C LEU A 16 3.92 22.29 -3.81
N ALA A 17 3.73 23.58 -3.50
CA ALA A 17 4.70 24.39 -2.76
C ALA A 17 4.71 24.12 -1.23
N ILE A 18 3.90 23.19 -0.72
CA ILE A 18 3.84 22.88 0.73
C ILE A 18 5.15 22.25 1.26
N PHE A 19 6.10 21.91 0.39
CA PHE A 19 7.41 21.35 0.78
C PHE A 19 8.60 22.35 0.70
N SER A 20 8.36 23.66 0.51
CA SER A 20 9.45 24.63 0.30
C SER A 20 10.25 25.04 1.56
N GLY A 21 10.23 24.25 2.64
CA GLY A 21 10.92 24.54 3.90
C GLY A 21 12.41 24.17 3.96
N ALA A 22 13.01 23.59 2.91
CA ALA A 22 14.39 23.10 2.95
C ALA A 22 15.17 23.39 1.66
N SER A 23 15.52 24.67 1.43
CA SER A 23 16.44 25.05 0.34
C SER A 23 17.85 24.44 0.47
N GLY A 24 18.21 23.92 1.65
CA GLY A 24 19.45 23.17 1.89
C GLY A 24 19.40 21.68 1.55
N ALA A 25 18.22 21.06 1.41
CA ALA A 25 18.08 19.60 1.20
C ALA A 25 18.13 19.21 -0.29
N LEU A 26 17.80 20.12 -1.20
CA LEU A 26 17.70 19.83 -2.64
C LEU A 26 19.06 19.55 -3.32
N ALA A 27 20.16 20.11 -2.80
CA ALA A 27 21.50 19.80 -3.29
C ALA A 27 21.98 18.40 -2.86
N GLN A 28 21.41 17.85 -1.78
CA GLN A 28 21.78 16.54 -1.25
C GLN A 28 20.96 15.39 -1.87
N GLU A 29 19.79 15.67 -2.45
CA GLU A 29 18.97 14.64 -3.12
C GLU A 29 19.64 14.07 -4.39
N ALA A 30 20.51 14.84 -5.06
CA ALA A 30 21.30 14.35 -6.20
C ALA A 30 22.38 13.33 -5.78
N THR A 31 22.84 13.36 -4.52
CA THR A 31 23.88 12.46 -3.99
C THR A 31 23.32 11.15 -3.39
N TYR A 32 22.03 11.09 -3.04
CA TYR A 32 21.40 9.86 -2.52
C TYR A 32 20.95 8.89 -3.61
N ALA A 33 21.08 9.26 -4.88
CA ALA A 33 21.01 8.31 -5.96
C ALA A 33 22.30 7.49 -5.94
N GLY A 34 22.29 6.36 -5.23
CA GLY A 34 23.16 5.24 -5.60
C GLY A 34 23.13 5.13 -7.12
N ALA A 35 24.30 5.16 -7.77
CA ALA A 35 24.35 5.29 -9.22
C ALA A 35 23.60 4.09 -9.83
N LEU A 36 22.44 4.36 -10.43
CA LEU A 36 21.78 3.39 -11.28
C LEU A 36 22.68 3.19 -12.48
N ARG A 37 23.44 2.10 -12.49
CA ARG A 37 24.33 1.78 -13.60
C ARG A 37 23.65 0.76 -14.48
N GLY A 38 23.52 1.11 -15.76
CA GLY A 38 23.29 0.11 -16.79
C GLY A 38 24.57 -0.71 -16.96
N THR A 39 24.45 -2.03 -16.88
CA THR A 39 25.51 -2.97 -17.28
C THR A 39 25.03 -3.79 -18.47
N SER A 40 25.92 -4.50 -19.14
CA SER A 40 25.53 -5.42 -20.23
C SER A 40 24.59 -6.54 -19.76
N ARG A 41 24.53 -6.79 -18.44
CA ARG A 41 23.65 -7.80 -17.82
C ARG A 41 22.45 -7.19 -17.11
N CYS A 42 22.40 -5.87 -16.97
CA CYS A 42 21.42 -5.19 -16.15
C CYS A 42 20.99 -3.83 -16.69
N ALA A 43 19.69 -3.58 -16.79
CA ALA A 43 19.19 -2.24 -17.08
C ALA A 43 19.56 -1.27 -15.97
N ILE A 44 19.42 -1.75 -14.73
CA ILE A 44 19.64 -0.97 -13.52
C ILE A 44 20.20 -1.89 -12.45
N GLU A 45 21.45 -1.66 -12.13
CA GLU A 45 22.08 -2.11 -10.91
C GLU A 45 21.97 -0.97 -9.88
N TYR A 46 21.33 -1.24 -8.75
CA TYR A 46 21.39 -0.33 -7.61
C TYR A 46 22.72 -0.58 -6.90
N VAL A 47 23.59 0.42 -6.92
CA VAL A 47 24.83 0.39 -6.14
C VAL A 47 24.57 1.17 -4.85
N PRO A 48 24.41 0.50 -3.69
CA PRO A 48 24.20 1.19 -2.43
C PRO A 48 25.38 2.10 -2.16
N ASP A 49 25.09 3.34 -1.77
CA ASP A 49 26.13 4.19 -1.20
C ASP A 49 26.58 3.55 0.12
N LYS A 50 27.82 3.07 0.17
CA LYS A 50 28.41 2.49 1.39
C LYS A 50 28.47 3.51 2.54
N SER A 51 28.42 4.81 2.23
CA SER A 51 28.37 5.88 3.22
C SER A 51 26.97 6.07 3.83
N ALA A 52 25.92 5.46 3.25
CA ALA A 52 24.54 5.50 3.76
C ALA A 52 24.33 4.58 4.99
N THR A 53 25.29 4.50 5.89
CA THR A 53 25.14 3.83 7.19
C THR A 53 24.85 4.83 8.30
N LEU A 54 23.89 4.52 9.15
CA LEU A 54 23.66 5.16 10.43
C LEU A 54 24.87 4.90 11.34
N SER A 55 25.28 5.94 12.08
CA SER A 55 26.33 5.86 13.11
C SER A 55 25.80 5.44 14.48
N ARG A 56 24.49 5.55 14.69
CA ARG A 56 23.78 5.17 15.91
C ARG A 56 22.37 4.70 15.57
N ALA A 57 21.83 3.81 16.40
CA ALA A 57 20.45 3.39 16.25
C ALA A 57 19.51 4.59 16.49
N ALA A 58 18.37 4.60 15.80
CA ALA A 58 17.34 5.61 15.94
C ALA A 58 16.82 5.67 17.39
N ALA A 59 16.38 6.86 17.78
CA ALA A 59 15.80 7.05 19.11
C ALA A 59 14.50 6.26 19.24
N LEU A 60 14.27 5.68 20.43
CA LEU A 60 13.00 5.04 20.74
C LEU A 60 11.92 6.13 20.97
N PRO A 61 10.70 5.96 20.43
CA PRO A 61 9.58 6.83 20.77
C PRO A 61 9.26 6.78 22.26
N LYS A 62 8.87 7.91 22.85
CA LYS A 62 8.60 8.02 24.30
C LYS A 62 7.32 7.30 24.76
N GLY A 63 6.40 6.99 23.84
CA GLY A 63 5.05 6.49 24.16
C GLY A 63 4.66 5.20 23.44
N GLY A 64 5.63 4.38 23.03
CA GLY A 64 5.40 3.13 22.30
C GLY A 64 6.38 2.93 21.15
N GLY A 65 5.89 2.43 20.01
CA GLY A 65 6.61 2.31 18.75
C GLY A 65 6.09 3.28 17.69
N VAL A 66 6.52 3.07 16.45
CA VAL A 66 5.97 3.76 15.26
C VAL A 66 4.62 3.20 14.87
N VAL A 67 4.37 1.89 15.03
CA VAL A 67 3.10 1.27 14.61
C VAL A 67 2.12 0.99 15.76
N TRP A 68 2.53 1.25 17.00
CA TRP A 68 1.73 1.03 18.20
C TRP A 68 2.00 2.09 19.27
N SER A 69 1.04 2.34 20.15
CA SER A 69 1.22 3.20 21.35
C SER A 69 1.02 2.42 22.65
N SER A 70 1.53 2.96 23.76
CA SER A 70 1.31 2.40 25.10
C SER A 70 -0.18 2.32 25.46
N SER A 71 -0.99 3.28 25.02
CA SER A 71 -2.45 3.27 25.27
C SER A 71 -3.13 2.12 24.54
N GLU A 72 -2.74 1.85 23.30
CA GLU A 72 -3.28 0.74 22.52
C GLU A 72 -2.82 -0.61 23.07
N LEU A 73 -1.56 -0.69 23.53
CA LEU A 73 -1.04 -1.88 24.17
C LEU A 73 -1.77 -2.19 25.50
N ALA A 74 -2.12 -1.16 26.28
CA ALA A 74 -2.90 -1.32 27.50
C ALA A 74 -4.28 -1.92 27.19
N VAL A 75 -4.98 -1.38 26.20
CA VAL A 75 -6.27 -1.92 25.72
C VAL A 75 -6.15 -3.39 25.32
N TRP A 76 -5.06 -3.77 24.63
CA TRP A 76 -4.82 -5.17 24.28
C TRP A 76 -4.59 -6.08 25.49
N ARG A 77 -3.84 -5.62 26.49
CA ARG A 77 -3.59 -6.39 27.72
C ARG A 77 -4.88 -6.60 28.51
N ASP A 78 -5.67 -5.55 28.68
CA ASP A 78 -6.97 -5.63 29.35
C ASP A 78 -7.89 -6.67 28.68
N ARG A 79 -7.87 -6.73 27.34
CA ARG A 79 -8.65 -7.71 26.56
C ARG A 79 -8.14 -9.15 26.69
N VAL A 80 -6.83 -9.34 26.85
CA VAL A 80 -6.22 -10.65 27.06
C VAL A 80 -6.55 -11.19 28.45
N ASP A 81 -6.49 -10.32 29.47
CA ASP A 81 -6.72 -10.69 30.87
C ASP A 81 -8.19 -10.94 31.18
N ASP A 82 -9.08 -10.08 30.68
CA ASP A 82 -10.53 -10.27 30.79
C ASP A 82 -11.25 -9.96 29.46
N PRO A 83 -11.48 -11.00 28.64
CA PRO A 83 -12.32 -10.94 27.45
C PRO A 83 -13.72 -10.32 27.61
N ARG A 84 -14.22 -10.15 28.83
CA ARG A 84 -15.56 -9.60 29.10
C ARG A 84 -15.50 -8.18 29.66
N ALA A 85 -14.39 -7.75 30.25
CA ALA A 85 -14.25 -6.44 30.88
C ALA A 85 -14.29 -5.27 29.87
N SER A 86 -13.94 -5.50 28.60
CA SER A 86 -13.80 -4.39 27.65
C SER A 86 -15.13 -3.76 27.18
N GLY A 87 -16.30 -4.28 27.60
CA GLY A 87 -17.63 -3.77 27.21
C GLY A 87 -17.98 -3.96 25.73
N LEU A 88 -16.97 -4.10 24.88
CA LEU A 88 -17.00 -4.77 23.59
C LEU A 88 -16.99 -6.25 23.90
N VAL A 89 -18.12 -6.93 23.66
CA VAL A 89 -18.14 -8.40 23.55
C VAL A 89 -16.97 -8.76 22.64
N LEU A 90 -15.91 -9.39 23.16
CA LEU A 90 -14.84 -9.87 22.30
C LEU A 90 -15.52 -10.78 21.29
N ALA A 91 -15.61 -10.32 20.05
CA ALA A 91 -16.11 -11.17 18.99
C ALA A 91 -15.22 -12.43 19.04
N PRO A 92 -15.75 -13.64 18.81
CA PRO A 92 -14.98 -14.89 18.76
C PRO A 92 -13.65 -14.78 17.97
N LEU A 93 -13.54 -13.80 17.08
CA LEU A 93 -12.37 -13.40 16.35
C LEU A 93 -11.19 -12.90 17.21
N GLU A 94 -11.38 -12.14 18.30
CA GLU A 94 -10.27 -11.65 19.13
C GLU A 94 -9.63 -12.76 19.96
N ILE A 95 -10.44 -13.68 20.49
CA ILE A 95 -9.93 -14.88 21.18
C ILE A 95 -9.18 -15.78 20.19
N ALA A 96 -9.74 -15.98 18.99
CA ALA A 96 -9.08 -16.74 17.94
C ALA A 96 -7.76 -16.07 17.52
N GLU A 97 -7.73 -14.74 17.43
CA GLU A 97 -6.54 -13.98 17.08
C GLU A 97 -5.47 -14.10 18.16
N TYR A 98 -5.82 -13.95 19.45
CA TYR A 98 -4.86 -14.14 20.53
C TYR A 98 -4.29 -15.55 20.55
N ARG A 99 -5.14 -16.58 20.38
CA ARG A 99 -4.68 -17.96 20.25
C ARG A 99 -3.74 -18.15 19.06
N ARG A 100 -4.04 -17.55 17.91
CA ARG A 100 -3.20 -17.56 16.71
C ARG A 100 -1.83 -16.91 16.98
N LEU A 101 -1.77 -15.81 17.74
CA LEU A 101 -0.52 -15.19 18.19
C LEU A 101 0.30 -16.17 19.05
N GLN A 102 -0.34 -16.82 20.03
CA GLN A 102 0.29 -17.83 20.89
C GLN A 102 0.80 -19.05 20.10
N GLU A 103 0.04 -19.54 19.14
CA GLU A 103 0.44 -20.63 18.24
C GLU A 103 1.64 -20.23 17.37
N SER A 104 1.61 -19.03 16.80
CA SER A 104 2.69 -18.50 15.98
C SER A 104 3.98 -18.32 16.78
N ALA A 105 3.89 -17.78 18.00
CA ALA A 105 5.03 -17.64 18.91
C ALA A 105 5.62 -19.00 19.32
N ARG A 106 4.77 -19.97 19.69
CA ARG A 106 5.21 -21.34 20.00
C ARG A 106 5.89 -22.01 18.80
N SER A 107 5.36 -21.82 17.60
CA SER A 107 5.99 -22.35 16.38
C SER A 107 7.35 -21.70 16.12
N LEU A 108 7.50 -20.38 16.32
CA LEU A 108 8.79 -19.69 16.18
C LEU A 108 9.82 -20.19 17.20
N LEU A 109 9.39 -20.50 18.44
CA LEU A 109 10.27 -21.05 19.47
C LEU A 109 10.78 -22.46 19.18
N THR A 110 10.01 -23.26 18.44
CA THR A 110 10.27 -24.71 18.25
C THR A 110 10.83 -25.08 16.89
N THR A 111 10.37 -24.42 15.83
CA THR A 111 10.67 -24.79 14.42
C THR A 111 11.40 -23.71 13.64
N ASP A 112 11.73 -22.59 14.30
CA ASP A 112 12.13 -21.33 13.66
C ASP A 112 11.13 -20.87 12.57
N GLU A 113 11.38 -19.72 11.94
CA GLU A 113 10.68 -19.34 10.71
C GLU A 113 11.40 -20.03 9.55
N GLU A 114 10.65 -20.48 8.53
CA GLU A 114 11.25 -21.03 7.31
C GLU A 114 12.26 -20.03 6.72
N PHE A 115 13.40 -20.54 6.25
CA PHE A 115 14.42 -19.67 5.66
C PHE A 115 13.99 -19.28 4.25
N ILE A 116 14.13 -17.99 3.89
CA ILE A 116 13.88 -17.56 2.52
C ILE A 116 14.98 -18.16 1.63
N ASP A 117 14.60 -19.15 0.82
CA ASP A 117 15.48 -19.75 -0.17
C ASP A 117 15.54 -18.90 -1.46
N ALA A 118 16.56 -19.10 -2.29
CA ALA A 118 16.68 -18.51 -3.61
C ALA A 118 15.50 -18.89 -4.51
N LEU A 119 14.86 -20.04 -4.23
CA LEU A 119 13.65 -20.51 -4.91
C LEU A 119 12.36 -19.88 -4.40
N ASP A 120 12.37 -19.20 -3.24
CA ASP A 120 11.22 -18.47 -2.69
C ASP A 120 10.99 -17.13 -3.38
N VAL A 121 11.08 -17.11 -4.70
CA VAL A 121 10.67 -15.97 -5.51
C VAL A 121 9.14 -15.92 -5.57
N GLY A 122 8.57 -14.73 -5.42
CA GLY A 122 7.13 -14.53 -5.61
C GLY A 122 6.29 -14.82 -4.35
N VAL A 123 5.23 -15.61 -4.51
CA VAL A 123 4.15 -15.78 -3.53
C VAL A 123 4.61 -16.42 -2.21
N ASN A 124 5.65 -17.27 -2.21
CA ASN A 124 6.14 -17.87 -0.96
C ASN A 124 6.74 -16.81 -0.03
N ARG A 125 7.52 -15.86 -0.58
CA ARG A 125 8.05 -14.70 0.16
C ARG A 125 6.96 -13.89 0.84
N ALA A 126 5.77 -13.87 0.25
CA ALA A 126 4.60 -13.22 0.81
C ALA A 126 4.14 -13.78 2.14
N LYS A 127 4.52 -14.99 2.54
CA LYS A 127 4.09 -15.63 3.79
C LYS A 127 5.11 -15.49 4.91
N HIS A 128 6.39 -15.41 4.52
CA HIS A 128 7.54 -15.30 5.42
C HIS A 128 7.44 -14.10 6.38
N GLY A 129 7.94 -14.29 7.60
CA GLY A 129 7.98 -13.29 8.66
C GLY A 129 6.67 -13.09 9.41
N SER A 130 5.61 -13.84 9.07
CA SER A 130 4.33 -13.73 9.76
C SER A 130 4.42 -14.25 11.19
N ARG A 131 5.10 -15.39 11.42
CA ARG A 131 5.23 -15.92 12.80
C ARG A 131 6.10 -15.02 13.65
N ALA A 132 7.19 -14.49 13.08
CA ALA A 132 8.04 -13.50 13.73
C ALA A 132 7.28 -12.21 14.12
N ARG A 133 6.47 -11.66 13.22
CA ARG A 133 5.58 -10.51 13.53
C ARG A 133 4.63 -10.83 14.69
N ASP A 134 3.97 -11.98 14.65
CA ASP A 134 3.00 -12.34 15.68
C ASP A 134 3.66 -12.59 17.04
N ALA A 135 4.80 -13.29 17.04
CA ALA A 135 5.62 -13.47 18.22
C ALA A 135 6.11 -12.13 18.81
N SER A 136 6.50 -11.17 17.95
CA SER A 136 6.92 -9.85 18.42
C SER A 136 5.78 -9.04 19.04
N LEU A 137 4.54 -9.18 18.56
CA LEU A 137 3.37 -8.60 19.22
C LEU A 137 3.11 -9.30 20.55
N LEU A 138 3.18 -10.64 20.60
CA LEU A 138 3.01 -11.38 21.85
C LEU A 138 4.05 -10.98 22.90
N TRP A 139 5.29 -10.73 22.49
CA TRP A 139 6.33 -10.19 23.37
C TRP A 139 5.93 -8.84 23.99
N LEU A 140 5.29 -7.93 23.24
CA LEU A 140 4.80 -6.68 23.81
C LEU A 140 3.75 -6.92 24.90
N LEU A 141 2.88 -7.90 24.69
CA LEU A 141 1.82 -8.26 25.63
C LEU A 141 2.41 -8.87 26.90
N GLU A 142 3.20 -9.95 26.77
CA GLU A 142 3.63 -10.83 27.87
C GLU A 142 5.01 -10.49 28.45
N ARG A 143 5.85 -9.78 27.69
CA ARG A 143 7.26 -9.47 28.04
C ARG A 143 8.14 -10.70 28.29
N ASP A 144 7.83 -11.83 27.67
CA ASP A 144 8.62 -13.06 27.77
C ASP A 144 10.00 -12.93 27.07
N SER A 145 11.07 -13.10 27.85
CA SER A 145 12.46 -13.07 27.35
C SER A 145 12.80 -14.15 26.32
N GLN A 146 12.15 -15.32 26.34
CA GLN A 146 12.37 -16.40 25.37
C GLN A 146 11.81 -16.01 24.00
N ILE A 147 10.62 -15.40 23.97
CA ILE A 147 10.01 -14.87 22.75
C ILE A 147 10.90 -13.77 22.16
N LEU A 148 11.40 -12.84 22.99
CA LEU A 148 12.33 -11.81 22.54
C LEU A 148 13.59 -12.40 21.92
N ALA A 149 14.18 -13.43 22.53
CA ALA A 149 15.37 -14.08 22.03
C ALA A 149 15.13 -14.76 20.66
N ALA A 150 13.97 -15.40 20.47
CA ALA A 150 13.59 -16.00 19.20
C ALA A 150 13.37 -14.95 18.10
N VAL A 151 12.65 -13.86 18.40
CA VAL A 151 12.44 -12.76 17.44
C VAL A 151 13.77 -12.08 17.10
N ARG A 152 14.64 -11.83 18.08
CA ARG A 152 15.99 -11.28 17.86
C ARG A 152 16.80 -12.17 16.91
N ARG A 153 16.80 -13.48 17.14
CA ARG A 153 17.50 -14.46 16.29
C ARG A 153 16.96 -14.42 14.85
N TYR A 154 15.65 -14.43 14.68
CA TYR A 154 15.03 -14.25 13.36
C TYR A 154 15.52 -12.96 12.68
N LEU A 155 15.41 -11.81 13.36
CA LEU A 155 15.79 -10.51 12.79
C LEU A 155 17.25 -10.51 12.30
N LEU A 156 18.18 -11.01 13.11
CA LEU A 156 19.60 -11.06 12.77
C LEU A 156 19.90 -12.09 11.66
N GLN A 157 19.26 -13.25 11.69
CA GLN A 157 19.42 -14.28 10.65
C GLN A 157 18.97 -13.78 9.26
N GLN A 158 17.88 -13.00 9.19
CA GLN A 158 17.43 -12.46 7.90
C GLN A 158 18.40 -11.43 7.32
N ILE A 159 19.18 -10.73 8.15
CA ILE A 159 20.24 -9.80 7.70
C ILE A 159 21.40 -10.58 7.06
N GLU A 160 21.71 -11.74 7.61
CA GLU A 160 22.79 -12.61 7.14
C GLU A 160 22.39 -13.43 5.91
N ASN A 161 21.09 -13.51 5.60
CA ASN A 161 20.58 -14.23 4.44
C ASN A 161 20.86 -13.45 3.13
N PRO A 162 21.70 -13.96 2.22
CA PRO A 162 21.97 -13.29 0.94
C PRO A 162 20.73 -13.17 0.04
N ASN A 163 19.74 -14.05 0.18
CA ASN A 163 18.48 -13.98 -0.58
C ASN A 163 17.61 -12.78 -0.17
N ASN A 164 17.93 -12.14 0.97
CA ASN A 164 17.31 -10.92 1.47
C ASN A 164 18.07 -9.65 1.13
N GLU A 165 19.16 -9.73 0.38
CA GLU A 165 19.87 -8.56 -0.10
C GLU A 165 19.29 -8.09 -1.45
N PHE A 166 18.39 -7.12 -1.41
CA PHE A 166 17.73 -6.59 -2.61
C PHE A 166 18.71 -5.86 -3.53
N SER A 167 19.83 -5.35 -2.99
CA SER A 167 20.84 -4.65 -3.77
C SER A 167 21.62 -5.56 -4.73
N ALA A 168 21.65 -6.87 -4.48
CA ALA A 168 22.21 -7.84 -5.41
C ALA A 168 21.32 -8.07 -6.64
N PHE A 169 20.12 -7.48 -6.68
CA PHE A 169 19.13 -7.75 -7.71
C PHE A 169 19.23 -6.80 -8.89
N CYS A 170 19.21 -7.40 -10.08
CA CYS A 170 19.28 -6.69 -11.33
C CYS A 170 17.89 -6.45 -11.94
N ILE A 171 17.54 -5.20 -12.25
CA ILE A 171 16.39 -4.91 -13.11
C ILE A 171 16.85 -5.12 -14.56
N LYS A 172 16.42 -6.20 -15.21
CA LYS A 172 16.70 -6.46 -16.64
C LYS A 172 15.69 -5.68 -17.51
N SER A 173 16.16 -5.00 -18.57
CA SER A 173 15.32 -4.21 -19.50
C SER A 173 14.67 -5.15 -20.53
N HIS A 174 13.71 -4.84 -21.40
CA HIS A 174 12.82 -3.69 -21.67
C HIS A 174 11.41 -4.17 -22.07
N VAL A 175 11.04 -5.44 -21.81
CA VAL A 175 9.77 -6.01 -22.25
C VAL A 175 8.96 -6.47 -21.05
N GLY A 176 7.89 -5.76 -20.73
CA GLY A 176 6.86 -6.23 -19.80
C GLY A 176 7.02 -5.81 -18.32
N PRO A 177 6.13 -6.32 -17.44
CA PRO A 177 5.71 -5.77 -16.13
C PRO A 177 6.75 -5.74 -14.99
N VAL A 178 8.06 -5.71 -15.31
CA VAL A 178 9.17 -5.70 -14.35
C VAL A 178 9.25 -4.39 -13.53
N LEU A 179 8.52 -3.33 -13.92
CA LEU A 179 8.43 -2.10 -13.13
C LEU A 179 7.77 -2.31 -11.76
N ASP A 180 6.91 -3.32 -11.65
CA ASP A 180 6.22 -3.70 -10.40
C ASP A 180 6.88 -4.90 -9.72
N ALA A 181 8.13 -5.23 -10.09
CA ALA A 181 8.92 -6.22 -9.37
C ALA A 181 9.01 -5.83 -7.89
N LYS A 182 9.23 -6.80 -7.01
CA LYS A 182 9.38 -6.61 -5.56
C LYS A 182 8.11 -6.38 -4.75
N PHE A 183 6.93 -6.67 -5.30
CA PHE A 183 5.69 -6.68 -4.51
C PHE A 183 5.83 -7.53 -3.24
N PHE A 184 6.25 -8.80 -3.39
CA PHE A 184 6.34 -9.73 -2.27
C PHE A 184 7.51 -9.43 -1.32
N GLU A 185 8.66 -9.06 -1.86
CA GLU A 185 9.80 -8.53 -1.10
C GLU A 185 9.41 -7.32 -0.24
N SER A 186 8.59 -6.42 -0.79
CA SER A 186 8.13 -5.22 -0.07
C SER A 186 7.12 -5.57 1.01
N SER A 187 6.17 -6.47 0.73
CA SER A 187 5.26 -7.00 1.75
C SER A 187 6.02 -7.64 2.92
N TRP A 188 7.08 -8.40 2.60
CA TRP A 188 7.94 -9.00 3.62
C TRP A 188 8.74 -7.96 4.39
N LEU A 189 9.41 -7.00 3.73
CA LEU A 189 10.19 -5.95 4.39
C LEU A 189 9.29 -5.09 5.29
N LEU A 190 8.08 -4.79 4.83
CA LEU A 190 7.07 -4.09 5.63
C LEU A 190 6.75 -4.84 6.92
N ARG A 191 6.51 -6.16 6.86
CA ARG A 191 6.32 -6.99 8.05
C ARG A 191 7.57 -7.04 8.93
N TYR A 192 8.76 -7.17 8.33
CA TYR A 192 10.03 -7.19 9.05
C TYR A 192 10.24 -5.90 9.86
N ALA A 193 9.95 -4.73 9.26
CA ALA A 193 10.04 -3.44 9.94
C ALA A 193 9.08 -3.34 11.13
N VAL A 194 7.91 -3.95 11.03
CA VAL A 194 6.92 -4.01 12.11
C VAL A 194 7.35 -4.96 13.22
N THR A 195 7.85 -6.15 12.86
CA THR A 195 8.47 -7.08 13.81
C THR A 195 9.56 -6.37 14.61
N TYR A 196 10.43 -5.62 13.94
CA TYR A 196 11.46 -4.81 14.59
C TYR A 196 10.88 -3.72 15.49
N ASP A 197 9.92 -2.93 15.02
CA ASP A 197 9.33 -1.84 15.82
C ASP A 197 8.61 -2.34 17.08
N TYR A 198 8.04 -3.54 17.05
CA TYR A 198 7.50 -4.19 18.24
C TYR A 198 8.60 -4.51 19.26
N VAL A 199 9.70 -5.16 18.88
CA VAL A 199 10.73 -5.61 19.85
C VAL A 199 11.88 -4.64 20.13
N ARG A 200 12.06 -3.57 19.34
CA ARG A 200 13.28 -2.75 19.39
C ARG A 200 13.60 -2.12 20.75
N SER A 201 12.61 -1.96 21.63
CA SER A 201 12.84 -1.47 23.01
C SER A 201 13.54 -2.50 23.90
N GLY A 202 13.46 -3.79 23.57
CA GLY A 202 14.15 -4.88 24.28
C GLY A 202 15.49 -5.29 23.66
N LEU A 203 15.89 -4.69 22.53
CA LEU A 203 17.13 -5.04 21.83
C LEU A 203 18.31 -4.17 22.27
N ALA A 204 19.51 -4.76 22.26
CA ALA A 204 20.75 -4.02 22.49
C ALA A 204 20.98 -2.96 21.39
N ALA A 205 21.63 -1.85 21.74
CA ALA A 205 21.88 -0.75 20.79
C ALA A 205 22.68 -1.19 19.55
N SER A 206 23.61 -2.12 19.70
CA SER A 206 24.41 -2.71 18.61
C SER A 206 23.56 -3.54 17.65
N ASP A 207 22.63 -4.36 18.15
CA ASP A 207 21.73 -5.15 17.31
C ASP A 207 20.77 -4.25 16.55
N ARG A 208 20.18 -3.26 17.22
CA ARG A 208 19.34 -2.24 16.58
C ARG A 208 20.09 -1.56 15.43
N LEU A 209 21.31 -1.11 15.67
CA LEU A 209 22.12 -0.45 14.64
C LEU A 209 22.36 -1.35 13.43
N LYS A 210 22.64 -2.65 13.63
CA LYS A 210 22.78 -3.63 12.54
C LYS A 210 21.49 -3.77 11.75
N ILE A 211 20.37 -3.97 12.45
CA ILE A 211 19.04 -4.16 11.85
C ILE A 211 18.62 -2.92 11.06
N GLU A 212 18.73 -1.73 11.64
CA GLU A 212 18.34 -0.47 11.00
C GLU A 212 19.20 -0.15 9.78
N ASN A 213 20.51 -0.38 9.85
CA ASN A 213 21.39 -0.22 8.69
C ASN A 213 21.04 -1.18 7.55
N TRP A 214 20.68 -2.42 7.87
CA TRP A 214 20.24 -3.37 6.85
C TRP A 214 18.89 -2.96 6.26
N MET A 215 17.87 -2.62 7.08
CA MET A 215 16.57 -2.15 6.60
C MET A 215 16.70 -0.92 5.71
N ARG A 216 17.55 0.04 6.10
CA ARG A 216 17.81 1.26 5.32
C ARG A 216 18.29 0.94 3.91
N ARG A 217 19.25 0.01 3.76
CA ARG A 217 19.75 -0.40 2.44
C ARG A 217 18.64 -1.02 1.59
N GLN A 218 17.83 -1.90 2.15
CA GLN A 218 16.70 -2.52 1.44
C GLN A 218 15.66 -1.48 1.01
N ALA A 219 15.31 -0.55 1.90
CA ALA A 219 14.36 0.53 1.64
C ALA A 219 14.86 1.50 0.56
N LEU A 220 16.16 1.79 0.51
CA LEU A 220 16.74 2.63 -0.54
C LEU A 220 16.67 1.95 -1.92
N VAL A 221 16.85 0.63 -2.01
CA VAL A 221 16.65 -0.13 -3.28
C VAL A 221 15.22 0.03 -3.77
N LEU A 222 14.23 -0.19 -2.89
CA LEU A 222 12.81 -0.08 -3.24
C LEU A 222 12.44 1.35 -3.66
N SER A 223 12.92 2.36 -2.94
CA SER A 223 12.64 3.76 -3.30
C SER A 223 13.30 4.14 -4.63
N ALA A 224 14.52 3.70 -4.89
CA ALA A 224 15.19 3.90 -6.17
C ALA A 224 14.43 3.23 -7.34
N GLN A 225 13.87 2.04 -7.14
CA GLN A 225 13.06 1.36 -8.16
C GLN A 225 11.78 2.15 -8.49
N VAL A 226 11.03 2.57 -7.47
CA VAL A 226 9.82 3.39 -7.65
C VAL A 226 10.17 4.71 -8.34
N ASP A 227 11.23 5.37 -7.88
CA ASP A 227 11.64 6.66 -8.41
C ASP A 227 12.13 6.56 -9.85
N TRP A 228 12.89 5.52 -10.20
CA TRP A 228 13.29 5.29 -11.59
C TRP A 228 12.07 5.09 -12.50
N GLY A 229 11.11 4.26 -12.08
CA GLY A 229 9.90 4.02 -12.85
C GLY A 229 9.10 5.29 -13.12
N LEU A 230 8.94 6.14 -12.10
CA LEU A 230 8.15 7.37 -12.20
C LEU A 230 8.91 8.54 -12.85
N SER A 231 10.23 8.62 -12.70
CA SER A 231 11.05 9.66 -13.35
C SER A 231 11.07 9.51 -14.87
N ARG A 232 10.73 8.34 -15.41
CA ARG A 232 10.52 8.14 -16.87
C ARG A 232 9.25 8.80 -17.39
N ILE A 233 8.33 9.20 -16.52
CA ILE A 233 7.09 9.90 -16.88
C ILE A 233 7.14 11.36 -16.44
N PHE A 234 7.78 11.62 -15.30
CA PHE A 234 7.98 12.96 -14.76
C PHE A 234 9.47 13.16 -14.44
N PRO A 235 10.31 13.51 -15.44
CA PRO A 235 11.75 13.65 -15.24
C PRO A 235 12.14 14.66 -14.15
N GLY A 236 11.32 15.70 -13.95
CA GLY A 236 11.51 16.70 -12.92
C GLY A 236 10.87 16.38 -11.56
N ARG A 237 10.31 15.18 -11.35
CA ARG A 237 9.53 14.88 -10.12
C ARG A 237 10.35 15.03 -8.84
N LEU A 238 11.64 14.70 -8.87
CA LEU A 238 12.54 14.81 -7.71
C LEU A 238 12.76 16.26 -7.27
N SER A 239 12.65 17.22 -8.18
CA SER A 239 12.64 18.65 -7.86
C SER A 239 11.22 19.25 -7.81
N SER A 240 10.19 18.41 -7.64
CA SER A 240 8.78 18.79 -7.68
C SER A 240 8.34 19.52 -8.96
N ASN A 241 9.05 19.30 -10.08
CA ASN A 241 8.76 19.88 -11.37
C ASN A 241 8.00 18.90 -12.27
N TYR A 242 6.67 18.99 -12.24
CA TYR A 242 5.75 18.17 -13.05
C TYR A 242 5.35 18.83 -14.39
N THR A 243 6.02 19.92 -14.76
CA THR A 243 5.87 20.54 -16.10
C THR A 243 6.63 19.74 -17.16
N LEU A 244 7.74 19.10 -16.77
CA LEU A 244 8.47 18.15 -17.60
C LEU A 244 7.75 16.81 -17.55
N ARG A 245 7.30 16.35 -18.72
CA ARG A 245 6.51 15.13 -18.86
C ARG A 245 7.06 14.29 -20.00
N SER A 246 6.91 12.99 -19.89
CA SER A 246 7.26 12.01 -20.92
C SER A 246 6.31 10.82 -20.87
N GLY A 247 6.30 9.99 -21.92
CA GLY A 247 5.45 8.81 -22.00
C GLY A 247 3.97 9.15 -21.76
N PRO A 248 3.24 8.35 -20.94
CA PRO A 248 1.82 8.57 -20.66
C PRO A 248 1.44 9.91 -20.01
N ALA A 249 2.38 10.68 -19.42
CA ALA A 249 2.07 12.03 -18.93
C ALA A 249 2.20 13.13 -20.00
N ALA A 250 2.98 12.89 -21.06
CA ALA A 250 3.12 13.83 -22.17
C ALA A 250 2.18 13.53 -23.33
N ALA A 251 1.86 12.25 -23.54
CA ALA A 251 0.92 11.82 -24.57
C ALA A 251 -0.49 12.34 -24.25
N PRO A 252 -1.31 12.71 -25.25
CA PRO A 252 -2.76 12.89 -25.07
C PRO A 252 -3.38 11.68 -24.36
N TYR A 253 -4.60 11.81 -23.85
CA TYR A 253 -5.33 10.70 -23.20
C TYR A 253 -5.09 9.38 -23.94
N GLN A 254 -4.43 8.44 -23.26
CA GLN A 254 -4.16 7.11 -23.78
C GLN A 254 -5.16 6.12 -23.17
N PRO A 255 -5.96 5.43 -23.99
CA PRO A 255 -6.79 4.33 -23.52
C PRO A 255 -5.92 3.26 -22.87
N LEU A 256 -6.51 2.50 -21.95
CA LEU A 256 -5.77 1.48 -21.22
C LEU A 256 -5.42 0.33 -22.16
N SER A 257 -4.11 0.10 -22.36
CA SER A 257 -3.59 -1.02 -23.13
C SER A 257 -3.53 -2.29 -22.25
N ARG A 258 -4.69 -2.77 -21.79
CA ARG A 258 -4.74 -4.00 -21.01
C ARG A 258 -5.22 -5.17 -21.86
N GLN A 259 -4.53 -6.28 -21.66
CA GLN A 259 -5.11 -7.61 -21.64
C GLN A 259 -6.29 -7.58 -20.66
N MET A 260 -7.50 -7.40 -21.18
CA MET A 260 -8.75 -7.35 -20.44
C MET A 260 -9.72 -8.33 -21.11
N ASP A 261 -10.59 -8.94 -20.31
CA ASP A 261 -11.67 -9.76 -20.85
C ASP A 261 -12.55 -8.87 -21.74
N SER A 262 -12.56 -9.17 -23.03
CA SER A 262 -13.22 -8.40 -24.10
C SER A 262 -14.28 -9.23 -24.81
N ASN A 263 -14.50 -10.46 -24.37
CA ASN A 263 -15.51 -11.36 -24.92
C ASN A 263 -16.49 -11.86 -23.82
N GLY A 264 -16.22 -11.56 -22.55
CA GLY A 264 -17.02 -11.89 -21.38
C GLY A 264 -16.86 -13.33 -20.88
N ASP A 265 -15.78 -14.04 -21.25
CA ASP A 265 -15.57 -15.45 -20.93
C ASP A 265 -14.80 -15.70 -19.61
N CYS A 266 -14.50 -14.63 -18.88
CA CYS A 266 -13.74 -14.63 -17.63
C CYS A 266 -12.25 -14.92 -17.77
N ARG A 267 -11.70 -14.92 -18.98
CA ARG A 267 -10.30 -15.17 -19.24
C ARG A 267 -9.70 -13.94 -19.89
N VAL A 268 -8.38 -13.89 -19.75
CA VAL A 268 -7.58 -12.88 -20.40
C VAL A 268 -6.55 -13.65 -21.19
N ASP A 269 -6.87 -13.94 -22.45
CA ASP A 269 -6.11 -14.84 -23.30
C ASP A 269 -6.06 -14.34 -24.76
N SER A 270 -5.75 -15.23 -25.71
CA SER A 270 -5.62 -14.88 -27.12
C SER A 270 -6.96 -14.65 -27.83
N LEU A 271 -8.09 -14.94 -27.18
CA LEU A 271 -9.43 -14.65 -27.68
C LEU A 271 -9.87 -13.22 -27.37
N ASP A 272 -9.06 -12.48 -26.61
CA ASP A 272 -9.33 -11.09 -26.30
C ASP A 272 -8.78 -10.13 -27.34
N GLU A 273 -9.52 -9.04 -27.54
CA GLU A 273 -9.12 -7.92 -28.39
C GLU A 273 -7.80 -7.33 -27.88
N PRO A 274 -6.73 -7.37 -28.71
CA PRO A 274 -5.42 -6.84 -28.31
C PRO A 274 -5.39 -5.30 -28.29
N GLU A 275 -6.45 -4.66 -28.79
CA GLU A 275 -6.53 -3.21 -28.91
C GLU A 275 -6.80 -2.51 -27.57
N SER A 276 -6.28 -1.29 -27.43
CA SER A 276 -6.51 -0.48 -26.23
C SER A 276 -7.93 0.07 -26.24
N ALA A 277 -8.68 -0.14 -25.16
CA ALA A 277 -10.03 0.40 -25.02
C ALA A 277 -10.09 1.59 -24.06
N THR A 278 -11.03 2.49 -24.31
CA THR A 278 -11.41 3.49 -23.30
C THR A 278 -12.16 2.75 -22.20
N VAL A 279 -11.62 2.77 -20.98
CA VAL A 279 -12.23 2.15 -19.82
C VAL A 279 -12.66 3.24 -18.85
N TYR A 280 -13.84 3.05 -18.27
CA TYR A 280 -14.39 3.91 -17.24
C TYR A 280 -14.30 3.22 -15.89
N ALA A 281 -14.17 3.99 -14.81
CA ALA A 281 -14.05 3.42 -13.48
C ALA A 281 -15.24 2.50 -13.14
N TYR A 282 -16.45 2.92 -13.51
CA TYR A 282 -17.69 2.20 -13.22
C TYR A 282 -18.84 2.67 -14.12
N VAL A 283 -19.96 1.95 -14.02
CA VAL A 283 -21.29 2.37 -14.46
C VAL A 283 -22.14 2.68 -13.22
N GLY A 284 -22.78 3.84 -13.18
CA GLY A 284 -23.67 4.25 -12.10
C GLY A 284 -25.06 3.62 -12.21
N GLU A 285 -25.87 3.71 -11.15
CA GLU A 285 -27.26 3.23 -11.15
C GLU A 285 -28.13 3.85 -12.24
N ASN A 286 -27.88 5.13 -12.57
CA ASN A 286 -28.51 5.86 -13.66
C ASN A 286 -27.84 5.65 -15.03
N GLN A 287 -27.03 4.59 -15.19
CA GLN A 287 -26.24 4.30 -16.39
C GLN A 287 -25.18 5.38 -16.73
N GLN A 288 -24.96 6.35 -15.85
CA GLN A 288 -23.89 7.34 -16.02
C GLN A 288 -22.54 6.66 -15.89
N LEU A 289 -21.67 6.86 -16.87
CA LEU A 289 -20.30 6.40 -16.80
C LEU A 289 -19.52 7.22 -15.76
N GLY A 290 -18.67 6.54 -14.99
CA GLY A 290 -17.71 7.17 -14.10
C GLY A 290 -16.64 7.95 -14.86
N PRO A 291 -15.54 8.35 -14.21
CA PRO A 291 -14.43 8.96 -14.92
C PRO A 291 -13.72 7.97 -15.86
N ARG A 292 -13.17 8.50 -16.96
CA ARG A 292 -12.26 7.76 -17.85
C ARG A 292 -10.95 7.50 -17.13
N LEU A 293 -10.49 6.26 -17.18
CA LEU A 293 -9.20 5.84 -16.65
C LEU A 293 -8.12 6.00 -17.71
N SER A 294 -6.89 6.30 -17.29
CA SER A 294 -5.77 6.55 -18.21
C SER A 294 -4.61 5.59 -17.91
N VAL A 295 -3.75 5.33 -18.91
CA VAL A 295 -2.52 4.56 -18.70
C VAL A 295 -1.63 5.18 -17.60
N LEU A 296 -1.67 6.50 -17.43
CA LEU A 296 -0.92 7.19 -16.38
C LEU A 296 -1.26 6.69 -14.98
N SER A 297 -2.53 6.43 -14.67
CA SER A 297 -2.93 5.98 -13.33
C SER A 297 -2.38 4.60 -12.98
N GLN A 298 -2.05 3.76 -13.98
CA GLN A 298 -1.42 2.45 -13.77
C GLN A 298 0.00 2.55 -13.18
N TYR A 299 0.62 3.73 -13.24
CA TYR A 299 1.91 3.96 -12.60
C TYR A 299 1.80 4.17 -11.08
N TYR A 300 0.60 4.35 -10.56
CA TYR A 300 0.32 4.53 -9.13
C TYR A 300 -0.55 3.39 -8.61
N ASN A 301 -0.16 2.16 -8.97
CA ASN A 301 -0.88 0.93 -8.64
C ASN A 301 -0.54 0.40 -7.23
N ASN A 302 -1.31 -0.59 -6.80
CA ASN A 302 -1.17 -1.23 -5.50
C ASN A 302 0.23 -1.85 -5.31
N ARG A 303 0.87 -2.36 -6.37
CA ARG A 303 2.19 -3.01 -6.25
C ARG A 303 3.29 -2.03 -5.89
N ARG A 304 3.30 -0.85 -6.53
CA ARG A 304 4.21 0.24 -6.15
C ARG A 304 3.85 0.86 -4.81
N ALA A 305 2.57 0.95 -4.50
CA ALA A 305 2.12 1.41 -3.20
C ALA A 305 2.68 0.55 -2.06
N VAL A 306 2.78 -0.78 -2.22
CA VAL A 306 3.44 -1.65 -1.24
C VAL A 306 4.91 -1.31 -1.03
N GLN A 307 5.64 -1.05 -2.10
CA GLN A 307 7.05 -0.63 -2.03
C GLN A 307 7.15 0.66 -1.21
N VAL A 308 6.27 1.62 -1.49
CA VAL A 308 6.17 2.91 -0.80
C VAL A 308 5.81 2.75 0.68
N ALA A 309 4.88 1.86 1.02
CA ALA A 309 4.58 1.54 2.41
C ALA A 309 5.80 0.95 3.12
N ALA A 310 6.51 0.02 2.48
CA ALA A 310 7.69 -0.62 3.06
C ALA A 310 8.82 0.39 3.33
N PHE A 311 9.27 1.13 2.31
CA PHE A 311 10.36 2.09 2.50
C PHE A 311 9.94 3.31 3.31
N GLY A 312 8.67 3.74 3.20
CA GLY A 312 8.11 4.84 3.98
C GLY A 312 8.05 4.49 5.47
N LEU A 313 7.55 3.30 5.81
CA LEU A 313 7.54 2.85 7.21
C LEU A 313 8.96 2.70 7.76
N VAL A 314 9.89 2.10 7.01
CA VAL A 314 11.31 2.04 7.40
C VAL A 314 11.85 3.45 7.67
N GLY A 315 11.59 4.40 6.77
CA GLY A 315 11.97 5.80 6.93
C GLY A 315 11.50 6.40 8.25
N VAL A 316 10.24 6.19 8.63
CA VAL A 316 9.71 6.67 9.94
C VAL A 316 10.37 5.94 11.11
N VAL A 317 10.48 4.60 11.05
CA VAL A 317 11.06 3.77 12.12
C VAL A 317 12.49 4.18 12.46
N ILE A 318 13.31 4.47 11.45
CA ILE A 318 14.71 4.82 11.61
C ILE A 318 14.97 6.34 11.54
N SER A 319 13.92 7.15 11.40
CA SER A 319 14.01 8.61 11.22
C SER A 319 14.86 9.05 10.03
N ASP A 320 14.79 8.34 8.90
CA ASP A 320 15.43 8.74 7.63
C ASP A 320 14.49 9.68 6.84
N SER A 321 14.81 10.97 6.84
CA SER A 321 14.02 12.00 6.16
C SER A 321 13.96 11.80 4.65
N GLY A 322 15.02 11.27 4.02
CA GLY A 322 15.04 11.06 2.58
C GLY A 322 14.05 9.98 2.12
N LEU A 323 13.93 8.90 2.89
CA LEU A 323 12.91 7.86 2.65
C LEU A 323 11.49 8.39 2.91
N ILE A 324 11.32 9.20 3.97
CA ILE A 324 10.03 9.84 4.29
C ILE A 324 9.58 10.76 3.15
N ASP A 325 10.46 11.64 2.67
CA ASP A 325 10.13 12.61 1.62
C ASP A 325 9.76 11.92 0.30
N ARG A 326 10.46 10.83 -0.06
CA ARG A 326 10.10 9.99 -1.23
C ARG A 326 8.71 9.36 -1.07
N ALA A 327 8.36 8.90 0.13
CA ALA A 327 7.06 8.29 0.38
C ALA A 327 5.94 9.33 0.29
N LYS A 328 6.14 10.52 0.87
CA LYS A 328 5.20 11.65 0.77
C LYS A 328 5.01 12.11 -0.68
N ARG A 329 6.09 12.15 -1.46
CA ARG A 329 6.06 12.50 -2.89
C ARG A 329 5.15 11.54 -3.65
N TYR A 330 5.35 10.23 -3.50
CA TYR A 330 4.48 9.23 -4.14
C TYR A 330 3.02 9.39 -3.71
N PHE A 331 2.75 9.60 -2.42
CA PHE A 331 1.39 9.81 -1.92
C PHE A 331 0.71 10.99 -2.61
N GLY A 332 1.40 12.14 -2.72
CA GLY A 332 0.89 13.32 -3.40
C GLY A 332 0.64 13.10 -4.90
N GLU A 333 1.55 12.37 -5.55
CA GLU A 333 1.42 11.99 -6.96
C GLU A 333 0.26 11.03 -7.21
N TRP A 334 0.04 10.05 -6.34
CA TRP A 334 -1.10 9.13 -6.39
C TRP A 334 -2.43 9.90 -6.30
N LEU A 335 -2.57 10.80 -5.33
CA LEU A 335 -3.75 11.67 -5.23
C LEU A 335 -3.93 12.54 -6.49
N ALA A 336 -2.83 13.07 -7.04
CA ALA A 336 -2.89 13.93 -8.21
C ALA A 336 -3.27 13.16 -9.50
N TYR A 337 -2.71 11.98 -9.73
CA TYR A 337 -2.73 11.34 -11.05
C TYR A 337 -3.49 10.01 -11.11
N ALA A 338 -3.92 9.48 -9.97
CA ALA A 338 -4.62 8.20 -9.91
C ALA A 338 -5.87 8.19 -9.02
N VAL A 339 -6.23 9.31 -8.41
CA VAL A 339 -7.52 9.52 -7.74
C VAL A 339 -8.32 10.56 -8.52
N TRP A 340 -9.61 10.34 -8.67
CA TRP A 340 -10.54 11.25 -9.32
C TRP A 340 -11.35 12.07 -8.31
N PRO A 341 -11.95 13.21 -8.73
CA PRO A 341 -12.74 14.06 -7.83
C PRO A 341 -14.00 13.39 -7.27
N ASP A 342 -14.40 12.25 -7.80
CA ASP A 342 -15.51 11.45 -7.26
C ASP A 342 -15.04 10.38 -6.25
N GLY A 343 -13.75 10.34 -5.92
CA GLY A 343 -13.12 9.37 -5.02
C GLY A 343 -12.85 8.00 -5.63
N SER A 344 -13.14 7.77 -6.91
CA SER A 344 -12.65 6.57 -7.62
C SER A 344 -11.15 6.66 -7.88
N GLU A 345 -10.50 5.52 -8.14
CA GLU A 345 -9.05 5.47 -8.36
C GLU A 345 -8.65 4.59 -9.55
N GLY A 346 -7.36 4.63 -9.91
CA GLY A 346 -6.81 4.01 -11.10
C GLY A 346 -6.97 2.48 -11.13
N GLU A 347 -7.02 1.85 -9.95
CA GLU A 347 -7.25 0.42 -9.81
C GLU A 347 -8.64 -0.03 -10.29
N TYR A 348 -9.61 0.88 -10.47
CA TYR A 348 -10.91 0.50 -11.05
C TYR A 348 -10.76 -0.05 -12.48
N ALA A 349 -9.62 0.18 -13.13
CA ALA A 349 -9.25 -0.43 -14.42
C ALA A 349 -9.17 -1.95 -14.37
N ARG A 350 -9.14 -2.54 -13.16
CA ARG A 350 -9.11 -3.98 -12.93
C ARG A 350 -10.47 -4.58 -12.63
N ASN A 351 -11.55 -3.78 -12.58
CA ASN A 351 -12.89 -4.34 -12.35
C ASN A 351 -13.20 -5.34 -13.47
N GLY A 352 -13.49 -6.60 -13.10
CA GLY A 352 -13.69 -7.70 -14.03
C GLY A 352 -12.50 -8.65 -14.20
N ASP A 353 -11.29 -8.27 -13.79
CA ASP A 353 -10.13 -9.16 -13.75
C ASP A 353 -10.53 -10.46 -13.01
N TYR A 354 -10.25 -11.63 -13.61
CA TYR A 354 -10.59 -12.96 -13.07
C TYR A 354 -12.08 -13.20 -12.82
N CYS A 355 -12.96 -12.51 -13.56
CA CYS A 355 -14.41 -12.52 -13.34
C CYS A 355 -14.87 -12.11 -11.96
N ILE A 356 -14.13 -11.18 -11.36
CA ILE A 356 -14.51 -10.56 -10.11
C ILE A 356 -14.89 -9.11 -10.44
N PRO A 357 -16.20 -8.77 -10.47
CA PRO A 357 -16.63 -7.41 -10.84
C PRO A 357 -15.95 -6.33 -10.00
N ALA A 358 -15.79 -6.58 -8.70
CA ALA A 358 -15.18 -5.66 -7.75
C ALA A 358 -13.65 -5.76 -7.66
N GLN A 359 -12.96 -6.41 -8.60
CA GLN A 359 -11.53 -6.68 -8.46
C GLN A 359 -10.69 -5.41 -8.40
N GLY A 360 -11.02 -4.39 -9.19
CA GLY A 360 -10.39 -3.07 -9.10
C GLY A 360 -10.63 -2.37 -7.78
N LEU A 361 -11.84 -2.51 -7.22
CA LEU A 361 -12.14 -2.03 -5.88
C LEU A 361 -11.28 -2.73 -4.81
N ILE A 362 -11.07 -4.05 -4.92
CA ILE A 362 -10.22 -4.83 -4.02
C ILE A 362 -8.77 -4.35 -4.07
N TYR A 363 -8.21 -4.17 -5.27
CA TYR A 363 -6.84 -3.65 -5.43
C TYR A 363 -6.71 -2.20 -4.97
N SER A 364 -7.74 -1.39 -5.19
CA SER A 364 -7.84 -0.02 -4.67
C SER A 364 -7.70 0.01 -3.15
N ALA A 365 -8.35 -0.93 -2.46
CA ALA A 365 -8.20 -1.03 -1.02
C ALA A 365 -6.75 -1.33 -0.60
N GLY A 366 -6.02 -2.16 -1.34
CA GLY A 366 -4.58 -2.39 -1.10
C GLY A 366 -3.73 -1.14 -1.32
N ASN A 367 -4.05 -0.35 -2.34
CA ASN A 367 -3.39 0.93 -2.62
C ASN A 367 -3.62 1.93 -1.48
N MET A 368 -4.88 2.14 -1.08
CA MET A 368 -5.24 3.01 0.04
C MET A 368 -4.63 2.56 1.38
N GLN A 369 -4.60 1.25 1.66
CA GLN A 369 -3.97 0.71 2.86
C GLN A 369 -2.48 1.07 2.96
N ALA A 370 -1.75 0.98 1.85
CA ALA A 370 -0.35 1.38 1.80
C ALA A 370 -0.17 2.86 2.15
N GLN A 371 -1.03 3.72 1.62
CA GLN A 371 -1.01 5.16 1.93
C GLN A 371 -1.35 5.42 3.40
N ILE A 372 -2.33 4.70 3.96
CA ILE A 372 -2.73 4.79 5.37
C ILE A 372 -1.60 4.34 6.30
N ILE A 373 -0.85 3.28 5.97
CA ILE A 373 0.32 2.86 6.77
C ILE A 373 1.30 4.02 6.94
N VAL A 374 1.71 4.64 5.83
CA VAL A 374 2.71 5.71 5.86
C VAL A 374 2.16 6.94 6.59
N ALA A 375 0.92 7.34 6.28
CA ALA A 375 0.28 8.48 6.92
C ALA A 375 0.09 8.29 8.43
N SER A 376 -0.33 7.10 8.87
CA SER A 376 -0.50 6.78 10.29
C SER A 376 0.84 6.70 11.04
N ALA A 377 1.87 6.13 10.43
CA ALA A 377 3.22 6.10 11.00
C ALA A 377 3.77 7.53 11.21
N LEU A 378 3.65 8.39 10.20
CA LEU A 378 4.03 9.80 10.29
C LEU A 378 3.21 10.55 11.35
N ALA A 379 1.89 10.35 11.37
CA ALA A 379 1.02 11.03 12.32
C ALA A 379 1.33 10.66 13.78
N ARG A 380 1.71 9.39 14.04
CA ARG A 380 2.22 8.97 15.36
C ARG A 380 3.57 9.60 15.70
N ALA A 381 4.39 9.89 14.71
CA ALA A 381 5.63 10.66 14.85
C ALA A 381 5.40 12.18 14.92
N GLY A 382 4.14 12.65 14.93
CA GLY A 382 3.77 14.06 15.04
C GLY A 382 3.54 14.78 13.70
N ASP A 383 3.60 14.07 12.58
CA ASP A 383 3.42 14.62 11.24
C ASP A 383 2.11 14.16 10.60
N GLN A 384 1.10 15.02 10.61
CA GLN A 384 -0.22 14.74 10.03
C GLN A 384 -0.36 15.22 8.58
N SER A 385 0.75 15.63 7.93
CA SER A 385 0.70 16.28 6.60
C SER A 385 0.01 15.44 5.52
N LEU A 386 0.10 14.11 5.59
CA LEU A 386 -0.55 13.24 4.60
C LEU A 386 -2.06 13.10 4.80
N PHE A 387 -2.57 13.18 6.04
CA PHE A 387 -4.01 13.16 6.29
C PHE A 387 -4.68 14.49 5.93
N SER A 388 -3.97 15.61 6.08
CA SER A 388 -4.46 16.94 5.71
C SER A 388 -4.21 17.30 4.24
N LEU A 389 -3.38 16.52 3.53
CA LEU A 389 -3.09 16.77 2.12
C LEU A 389 -4.36 16.67 1.28
N SER A 390 -4.60 17.71 0.48
CA SER A 390 -5.58 17.68 -0.59
C SER A 390 -5.04 18.34 -1.84
N THR A 391 -5.52 17.92 -3.01
CA THR A 391 -5.07 18.46 -4.29
C THR A 391 -6.20 18.53 -5.31
N ARG A 392 -6.16 19.55 -6.16
CA ARG A 392 -7.00 19.68 -7.35
C ARG A 392 -6.24 19.35 -8.64
N SER A 393 -4.93 19.15 -8.52
CA SER A 393 -4.05 18.86 -9.66
C SER A 393 -4.36 17.50 -10.24
N GLY A 394 -4.16 17.34 -11.54
CA GLY A 394 -4.23 16.06 -12.20
C GLY A 394 -3.92 16.16 -13.69
N LEU A 395 -4.05 15.03 -14.36
CA LEU A 395 -3.95 14.89 -15.80
C LEU A 395 -5.02 13.91 -16.29
N TRP A 396 -5.42 14.10 -17.54
CA TRP A 396 -6.28 13.17 -18.26
C TRP A 396 -7.61 12.88 -17.57
N GLY A 397 -8.19 13.92 -16.95
CA GLY A 397 -9.49 13.88 -16.28
C GLY A 397 -9.42 13.58 -14.79
N SER A 398 -8.23 13.35 -14.23
CA SER A 398 -8.07 13.20 -12.77
C SER A 398 -8.07 14.53 -12.03
N GLU A 399 -7.87 15.66 -12.72
CA GLU A 399 -7.95 17.01 -12.15
C GLU A 399 -9.36 17.36 -11.64
N SER A 400 -9.43 18.13 -10.54
CA SER A 400 -10.72 18.65 -10.02
C SER A 400 -11.06 19.98 -10.69
N SER A 401 -12.10 19.99 -11.51
CA SER A 401 -12.62 21.16 -12.23
C SER A 401 -13.85 21.77 -11.55
N GLY A 402 -14.08 23.08 -11.72
CA GLY A 402 -15.30 23.75 -11.25
C GLY A 402 -15.63 23.50 -9.77
N ASP A 403 -16.83 23.00 -9.53
CA ASP A 403 -17.41 22.66 -8.22
C ASP A 403 -17.01 21.28 -7.69
N GLN A 404 -16.26 20.49 -8.47
CA GLN A 404 -15.77 19.18 -8.01
C GLN A 404 -14.89 19.34 -6.76
N PRO A 405 -14.94 18.40 -5.81
CA PRO A 405 -14.18 18.51 -4.57
C PRO A 405 -12.67 18.33 -4.83
N SER A 406 -11.86 18.87 -3.92
CA SER A 406 -10.44 18.54 -3.86
C SER A 406 -10.28 17.07 -3.48
N LYS A 407 -9.30 16.41 -4.08
CA LYS A 407 -8.98 15.01 -3.81
C LYS A 407 -8.18 14.89 -2.54
N SER A 408 -8.50 13.90 -1.73
CA SER A 408 -7.82 13.60 -0.46
C SER A 408 -7.95 12.11 -0.14
N LEU A 409 -7.15 11.64 0.82
CA LEU A 409 -7.29 10.27 1.33
C LEU A 409 -8.68 10.03 1.94
N ALA A 410 -9.24 11.02 2.64
CA ALA A 410 -10.58 10.95 3.21
C ALA A 410 -11.66 10.77 2.12
N LEU A 411 -11.54 11.48 0.99
CA LEU A 411 -12.46 11.34 -0.15
C LEU A 411 -12.41 9.92 -0.75
N ALA A 412 -11.20 9.39 -1.00
CA ALA A 412 -11.01 8.07 -1.58
C ALA A 412 -11.54 6.96 -0.64
N VAL A 413 -11.17 7.00 0.64
CA VAL A 413 -11.63 6.03 1.65
C VAL A 413 -13.14 6.12 1.85
N GLY A 414 -13.69 7.33 1.97
CA GLY A 414 -15.13 7.55 2.11
C GLY A 414 -15.90 6.96 0.93
N LYS A 415 -15.45 7.24 -0.31
CA LYS A 415 -16.08 6.69 -1.50
C LYS A 415 -16.01 5.17 -1.54
N TYR A 416 -14.87 4.58 -1.22
CA TYR A 416 -14.74 3.13 -1.12
C TYR A 416 -15.76 2.55 -0.14
N VAL A 417 -15.84 3.10 1.08
CA VAL A 417 -16.77 2.61 2.11
C VAL A 417 -18.23 2.73 1.64
N ASP A 418 -18.61 3.84 1.03
CA ASP A 418 -19.97 4.03 0.52
C ASP A 418 -20.35 2.99 -0.54
N VAL A 419 -19.41 2.63 -1.44
CA VAL A 419 -19.62 1.56 -2.44
C VAL A 419 -19.74 0.20 -1.76
N ARG A 420 -18.87 -0.11 -0.79
CA ARG A 420 -18.94 -1.38 -0.04
C ARG A 420 -20.20 -1.51 0.81
N ARG A 421 -20.76 -0.40 1.29
CA ARG A 421 -22.04 -0.42 2.01
C ARG A 421 -23.25 -0.44 1.07
N GLY A 422 -23.05 -0.27 -0.23
CA GLY A 422 -24.14 -0.14 -1.21
C GLY A 422 -24.91 1.18 -1.09
N ILE A 423 -24.37 2.17 -0.36
CA ILE A 423 -24.90 3.54 -0.32
C ILE A 423 -24.75 4.17 -1.70
N VAL A 424 -23.58 3.95 -2.33
CA VAL A 424 -23.33 4.33 -3.72
C VAL A 424 -23.29 3.06 -4.55
N LYS A 425 -24.29 2.87 -5.41
CA LYS A 425 -24.33 1.73 -6.34
C LYS A 425 -23.43 2.01 -7.54
N ARG A 426 -22.41 1.18 -7.70
CA ARG A 426 -21.51 1.16 -8.85
C ARG A 426 -21.44 -0.24 -9.40
N PHE A 427 -21.29 -0.32 -10.71
CA PHE A 427 -21.18 -1.56 -11.46
C PHE A 427 -19.90 -1.53 -12.29
N MET A 428 -19.38 -2.71 -12.60
CA MET A 428 -18.27 -2.89 -13.53
C MET A 428 -18.62 -2.33 -14.90
N TYR A 429 -17.67 -1.63 -15.51
CA TYR A 429 -17.75 -1.24 -16.92
C TYR A 429 -17.33 -2.42 -17.78
N GLU A 430 -18.22 -2.87 -18.67
CA GLU A 430 -18.01 -4.04 -19.54
C GLU A 430 -17.56 -3.57 -20.92
N THR A 431 -16.27 -3.63 -21.21
CA THR A 431 -15.68 -3.10 -22.46
C THR A 431 -16.27 -3.71 -23.73
N TRP A 432 -16.77 -4.95 -23.66
CA TRP A 432 -17.41 -5.67 -24.76
C TRP A 432 -18.88 -5.32 -24.99
N ARG A 433 -19.49 -4.52 -24.12
CA ARG A 433 -20.89 -4.12 -24.26
C ARG A 433 -21.02 -2.72 -24.86
N VAL A 434 -21.74 -2.64 -25.97
CA VAL A 434 -22.10 -1.36 -26.60
C VAL A 434 -22.95 -0.49 -25.65
N SER A 435 -23.92 -1.11 -24.96
CA SER A 435 -24.75 -0.43 -23.96
C SER A 435 -24.37 -0.86 -22.56
N GLN A 436 -23.99 0.11 -21.74
CA GLN A 436 -23.68 -0.11 -20.34
C GLN A 436 -24.96 -0.03 -19.50
N SER A 437 -25.17 -0.97 -18.60
CA SER A 437 -26.26 -0.92 -17.63
C SER A 437 -25.85 -1.59 -16.33
N GLY A 438 -26.31 -1.05 -15.21
CA GLY A 438 -26.06 -1.65 -13.92
C GLY A 438 -26.77 -3.00 -13.78
N ARG A 439 -26.02 -4.05 -13.48
CA ARG A 439 -26.56 -5.40 -13.23
C ARG A 439 -26.00 -5.94 -11.93
N GLU A 440 -26.80 -6.67 -11.16
CA GLU A 440 -26.34 -7.26 -9.89
C GLU A 440 -25.09 -8.15 -10.08
N THR A 441 -24.98 -8.87 -11.20
CA THR A 441 -23.81 -9.69 -11.55
C THR A 441 -22.53 -8.88 -11.80
N THR A 442 -22.66 -7.57 -12.01
CA THR A 442 -21.54 -6.63 -12.22
C THR A 442 -21.37 -5.68 -11.04
N SER A 443 -22.13 -5.86 -9.96
CA SER A 443 -22.13 -4.97 -8.82
C SER A 443 -20.76 -4.92 -8.16
N LEU A 444 -20.29 -3.71 -7.82
CA LEU A 444 -19.04 -3.50 -7.08
C LEU A 444 -19.25 -3.62 -5.54
N LYS A 445 -20.47 -3.93 -5.08
CA LYS A 445 -20.76 -4.22 -3.66
C LYS A 445 -19.92 -5.43 -3.16
N PRO A 446 -19.96 -5.74 -1.85
CA PRO A 446 -19.41 -6.97 -1.31
C PRO A 446 -20.04 -8.18 -2.00
N ALA A 447 -19.33 -8.69 -3.00
CA ALA A 447 -19.48 -10.05 -3.45
C ALA A 447 -18.51 -10.89 -2.63
N GLN A 448 -18.98 -12.01 -2.11
CA GLN A 448 -18.07 -13.11 -1.87
C GLN A 448 -17.53 -13.50 -3.25
N SER A 449 -16.23 -13.33 -3.47
CA SER A 449 -15.59 -13.64 -4.75
C SER A 449 -14.96 -15.02 -4.67
N LYS A 450 -15.13 -15.87 -5.68
CA LYS A 450 -14.33 -17.09 -5.82
C LYS A 450 -12.99 -16.69 -6.42
N TYR A 451 -11.96 -16.60 -5.60
CA TYR A 451 -10.63 -16.16 -6.06
C TYR A 451 -9.91 -17.33 -6.72
N MET A 452 -9.45 -17.17 -7.97
CA MET A 452 -8.59 -18.13 -8.68
C MET A 452 -9.10 -19.60 -8.65
N GLY A 453 -10.40 -19.80 -8.85
CA GLY A 453 -11.00 -21.14 -8.85
C GLY A 453 -11.18 -21.76 -7.47
N SER A 454 -11.05 -21.00 -6.38
CA SER A 454 -11.41 -21.49 -5.05
C SER A 454 -12.86 -21.98 -5.05
N GLY A 455 -13.07 -23.24 -4.66
CA GLY A 455 -14.42 -23.81 -4.54
C GLY A 455 -15.28 -23.09 -3.49
N ARG A 456 -14.63 -22.35 -2.58
CA ARG A 456 -15.27 -21.55 -1.53
C ARG A 456 -15.27 -20.06 -1.91
N PRO A 457 -16.40 -19.36 -1.68
CA PRO A 457 -16.42 -17.91 -1.77
C PRO A 457 -15.47 -17.30 -0.72
N ILE A 458 -14.67 -16.32 -1.14
CA ILE A 458 -13.78 -15.57 -0.27
C ILE A 458 -14.40 -14.20 -0.01
N GLU A 459 -14.44 -13.82 1.26
CA GLU A 459 -14.86 -12.50 1.67
C GLU A 459 -13.65 -11.57 1.75
N SER A 460 -13.62 -10.58 0.85
CA SER A 460 -12.63 -9.50 0.87
C SER A 460 -12.85 -8.61 2.10
N LEU A 461 -11.79 -8.45 2.89
CA LEU A 461 -11.76 -7.67 4.14
C LEU A 461 -10.60 -6.66 4.15
N HIS A 462 -10.20 -6.20 2.97
CA HIS A 462 -9.13 -5.21 2.82
C HIS A 462 -9.45 -3.90 3.58
N GLU A 463 -10.71 -3.55 3.75
CA GLU A 463 -11.12 -2.37 4.53
C GLU A 463 -10.61 -2.38 5.98
N VAL A 464 -10.32 -3.54 6.58
CA VAL A 464 -9.77 -3.61 7.94
C VAL A 464 -8.45 -2.84 8.06
N GLY A 465 -7.65 -2.78 6.99
CA GLY A 465 -6.43 -1.99 6.98
C GLY A 465 -6.67 -0.46 6.98
N PHE A 466 -7.92 0.01 6.94
CA PHE A 466 -8.26 1.43 7.07
C PHE A 466 -8.47 1.87 8.52
N TRP A 467 -8.54 0.92 9.46
CA TRP A 467 -8.71 1.20 10.88
C TRP A 467 -7.72 2.26 11.44
N PRO A 468 -6.43 2.28 11.05
CA PRO A 468 -5.48 3.30 11.52
C PRO A 468 -5.82 4.73 11.09
N ALA A 469 -6.58 4.89 10.00
CA ALA A 469 -7.00 6.19 9.50
C ALA A 469 -8.21 6.73 10.26
N ALA A 470 -9.01 5.89 10.91
CA ALA A 470 -10.30 6.26 11.49
C ALA A 470 -10.23 7.41 12.52
N ARG A 471 -9.09 7.57 13.20
CA ARG A 471 -8.85 8.67 14.14
C ARG A 471 -8.36 9.98 13.49
N TYR A 472 -7.96 9.93 12.22
CA TYR A 472 -7.36 11.05 11.50
C TYR A 472 -8.22 11.59 10.37
N ILE A 473 -9.11 10.77 9.79
CA ILE A 473 -10.03 11.19 8.74
C ILE A 473 -11.47 11.18 9.26
N ASN A 474 -12.21 12.24 8.93
CA ASN A 474 -13.63 12.30 9.23
C ASN A 474 -14.45 11.58 8.14
N VAL A 475 -14.54 10.26 8.26
CA VAL A 475 -15.43 9.42 7.45
C VAL A 475 -16.42 8.75 8.40
N PRO A 476 -17.60 9.34 8.67
CA PRO A 476 -18.52 8.87 9.71
C PRO A 476 -18.93 7.41 9.53
N SER A 477 -19.01 6.94 8.29
CA SER A 477 -19.35 5.56 7.95
C SER A 477 -18.23 4.56 8.18
N LEU A 478 -16.97 5.00 8.33
CA LEU A 478 -15.81 4.10 8.38
C LEU A 478 -15.83 3.21 9.62
N VAL A 479 -15.90 3.80 10.82
CA VAL A 479 -15.89 3.01 12.07
C VAL A 479 -17.09 2.06 12.12
N ALA A 480 -18.29 2.57 11.81
CA ALA A 480 -19.50 1.75 11.78
C ALA A 480 -19.38 0.58 10.79
N HIS A 481 -18.89 0.85 9.56
CA HIS A 481 -18.66 -0.18 8.55
C HIS A 481 -17.67 -1.22 9.03
N LEU A 482 -16.51 -0.80 9.51
CA LEU A 482 -15.46 -1.73 9.94
C LEU A 482 -15.93 -2.58 11.13
N THR A 483 -16.67 -2.02 12.08
CA THR A 483 -17.28 -2.77 13.19
C THR A 483 -18.30 -3.79 12.67
N GLU A 484 -19.21 -3.40 11.77
CA GLU A 484 -20.20 -4.28 11.15
C GLU A 484 -19.53 -5.44 10.41
N ARG A 485 -18.51 -5.15 9.60
CA ARG A 485 -17.76 -6.15 8.83
C ARG A 485 -17.02 -7.15 9.73
N MET A 486 -16.53 -6.69 10.88
CA MET A 486 -15.86 -7.56 11.84
C MET A 486 -16.85 -8.40 12.66
N ALA A 487 -18.03 -7.86 12.99
CA ALA A 487 -19.08 -8.57 13.71
C ALA A 487 -19.82 -9.62 12.85
N GLY A 488 -20.03 -9.32 11.57
CA GLY A 488 -20.76 -10.18 10.62
C GLY A 488 -19.95 -11.37 10.08
N ARG A 489 -18.71 -11.57 10.52
CA ARG A 489 -17.88 -12.70 10.03
C ARG A 489 -18.52 -14.02 10.42
N ASN A 490 -18.94 -14.76 9.39
CA ASN A 490 -19.33 -16.14 9.57
C ASN A 490 -18.08 -16.97 9.91
N LYS A 491 -18.13 -17.82 10.93
CA LYS A 491 -16.96 -18.60 11.40
C LYS A 491 -16.34 -19.50 10.31
N GLU A 492 -17.07 -19.73 9.22
CA GLU A 492 -16.70 -20.60 8.10
C GLU A 492 -16.08 -19.88 6.90
N ALA A 493 -16.28 -18.56 6.75
CA ALA A 493 -15.68 -17.81 5.66
C ALA A 493 -14.25 -17.43 6.03
N LEU A 494 -13.27 -17.94 5.26
CA LEU A 494 -11.88 -17.52 5.40
C LEU A 494 -11.80 -16.02 5.12
N ALA A 495 -11.59 -15.25 6.20
CA ALA A 495 -11.35 -13.83 6.12
C ALA A 495 -10.01 -13.60 5.42
N SER A 496 -10.04 -13.02 4.22
CA SER A 496 -8.84 -12.92 3.41
C SER A 496 -8.80 -11.65 2.59
N SER A 497 -7.59 -11.18 2.37
CA SER A 497 -7.24 -10.50 1.14
C SER A 497 -6.38 -11.48 0.34
N GLY A 498 -6.90 -12.01 -0.78
CA GLY A 498 -6.19 -13.02 -1.57
C GLY A 498 -6.44 -14.47 -1.13
N LEU A 499 -5.37 -15.22 -0.83
CA LEU A 499 -5.29 -16.69 -0.74
C LEU A 499 -6.01 -17.38 0.44
N GLY A 500 -6.68 -16.65 1.31
CA GLY A 500 -7.50 -17.24 2.37
C GLY A 500 -6.95 -17.07 3.79
N ASP A 501 -5.82 -16.38 3.99
CA ASP A 501 -5.13 -16.32 5.29
C ASP A 501 -4.63 -14.89 5.60
N LEU A 502 -4.77 -14.47 6.87
CA LEU A 502 -4.23 -13.22 7.45
C LEU A 502 -2.70 -13.07 7.30
N THR A 503 -2.02 -14.10 6.80
CA THR A 503 -0.58 -14.10 6.50
C THR A 503 -0.23 -13.78 5.04
N ASP A 504 -1.22 -13.64 4.14
CA ASP A 504 -1.01 -13.29 2.72
C ASP A 504 -0.23 -11.95 2.56
N SER A 505 0.55 -11.80 1.48
CA SER A 505 1.04 -10.51 0.96
C SER A 505 0.06 -9.35 1.05
N PHE A 506 -1.21 -9.58 0.71
CA PHE A 506 -2.24 -8.56 0.78
C PHE A 506 -2.73 -8.30 2.21
N ASN A 507 -2.49 -9.23 3.13
CA ASN A 507 -2.79 -9.11 4.56
C ASN A 507 -1.60 -8.61 5.39
N ALA A 508 -0.48 -8.27 4.74
CA ALA A 508 0.58 -7.51 5.39
C ALA A 508 0.02 -6.21 5.99
N TYR A 509 -1.00 -5.59 5.40
CA TYR A 509 -1.52 -4.29 5.84
C TYR A 509 -2.33 -4.28 7.15
N PRO A 510 -3.36 -5.12 7.36
CA PRO A 510 -4.25 -4.95 8.51
C PRO A 510 -3.63 -5.47 9.81
N SER A 511 -2.77 -6.48 9.71
CA SER A 511 -2.10 -7.13 10.84
C SER A 511 -1.03 -6.26 11.51
N ILE A 512 -0.59 -5.19 10.86
CA ILE A 512 0.44 -4.26 11.37
C ILE A 512 -0.13 -3.31 12.41
N PHE A 513 -1.44 -3.08 12.41
CA PHE A 513 -2.10 -2.14 13.31
C PHE A 513 -3.23 -2.77 14.09
N LEU A 514 -2.99 -3.99 14.59
CA LEU A 514 -3.93 -4.72 15.44
C LEU A 514 -4.42 -3.89 16.64
N THR A 515 -3.77 -2.77 16.97
CA THR A 515 -4.27 -1.73 17.86
C THR A 515 -5.64 -1.15 17.42
N ARG A 516 -6.73 -1.72 17.94
CA ARG A 516 -8.03 -1.04 17.90
C ARG A 516 -8.02 0.11 18.93
N PRO A 517 -8.60 1.29 18.66
CA PRO A 517 -9.06 2.18 19.70
C PRO A 517 -9.99 1.48 20.69
#